data_AF-A0AAD5VM30-F1
#
_entry.id   AF-A0AAD5VM30-F1
#
_cell.length_a   1.000
_cell.length_b   1.000
_cell.length_c   1.000
_cell.angle_alpha   90.00
_cell.angle_beta   90.00
_cell.angle_gamma   90.00
#
_symmetry.space_group_name_H-M   'P 1'
#
loop_
_entity.id
_entity.type
_entity.pdbx_description
1 polymer ?
#
loop_
_entity_poly.entity_id
_entity_poly.type
_entity_poly.pdbx_seq_one_letter_code
_entity_poly.pdbx_strand_id
1 'polypeptide(L)'
;MFPSTFKFLALIAVISSLSLATPTKRTVSNGAVINKDFPDPGIMRNSDGTWYAYSTSSASGLVPMSKSTNFVNWSSPTNVLSSVGPWADGAVWAPDVREITAGHYVMYYTAHRKGGPTNDHCIGIATATVPTGPFTPNSSPLICDLANGGAIDASGFEAPGGALYIVWKVDGNSIGKSTPIKIQHVGANGYDLLGSPTTLITDEPVDGNIVEAPSMVYWDGWYYLFFSSNSYNSLLYDISYAVSQSVTGPFRKVQAPNAPFLTSGTDGTAGPGGATVINVLDQYVNMAFHSDINGQNASGGRAMWTISNVCLNAGVIGHAQSQTNQTTLHRRSYFYVDGNYVPQGNSSIMQGAMYVERLTPQHVTQPFPLLVIHGHAMTGTNFLNTPDGARGGEISSLVKDTSLVSEDETSVRMKLAGPTLLDKIGKPVTLLTHSQSGPFGWILGDSRSDLVKSIVALEPSGPPFVNVIFPPVAPARPFGITETPVAYDPPVSSSSDLKAEVASNSSLFTCFQQASPARKLVNLMKVPILVVTSEASYHAVYDGCTVNYLRQAGVNVEHVNLGDIGVHGNAHMMFMERNNIEIAEMIQGWIAKTSTR
;
A
#
# COMPACT_ATOMS: atom_id res chain seq x y z
N MET A 1 -63.84 18.79 -19.69
CA MET A 1 -62.77 17.81 -19.95
C MET A 1 -61.52 18.25 -19.21
N PHE A 2 -60.87 17.33 -18.51
CA PHE A 2 -59.53 17.40 -17.85
C PHE A 2 -59.01 18.74 -17.28
N PRO A 3 -58.89 18.85 -15.94
CA PRO A 3 -57.83 19.60 -15.28
C PRO A 3 -56.61 18.71 -15.03
N SER A 4 -55.41 19.12 -15.47
CA SER A 4 -54.16 18.41 -15.17
C SER A 4 -53.61 18.86 -13.80
N THR A 5 -53.59 17.96 -12.83
CA THR A 5 -53.05 18.20 -11.49
C THR A 5 -51.53 18.16 -11.48
N PHE A 6 -50.88 19.23 -11.04
CA PHE A 6 -49.48 19.20 -10.64
C PHE A 6 -49.33 18.33 -9.39
N LYS A 7 -48.66 17.18 -9.52
CA LYS A 7 -48.22 16.39 -8.37
C LYS A 7 -46.82 16.84 -7.95
N PHE A 8 -46.71 17.42 -6.75
CA PHE A 8 -45.45 17.50 -6.04
C PHE A 8 -44.92 16.07 -5.82
N LEU A 9 -43.84 15.70 -6.50
CA LEU A 9 -43.02 14.57 -6.06
C LEU A 9 -42.17 15.06 -4.88
N ALA A 10 -42.61 14.76 -3.66
CA ALA A 10 -41.74 14.86 -2.50
C ALA A 10 -40.65 13.80 -2.66
N LEU A 11 -39.46 14.23 -3.08
CA LEU A 11 -38.28 13.38 -3.10
C LEU A 11 -37.88 13.11 -1.64
N ILE A 12 -38.38 12.01 -1.07
CA ILE A 12 -37.88 11.50 0.20
C ILE A 12 -36.45 11.02 -0.06
N ALA A 13 -35.48 11.91 0.19
CA ALA A 13 -34.11 11.53 0.33
C ALA A 13 -34.02 10.57 1.53
N VAL A 14 -33.99 9.27 1.25
CA VAL A 14 -33.55 8.28 2.22
C VAL A 14 -32.05 8.52 2.40
N ILE A 15 -31.73 9.46 3.29
CA ILE A 15 -30.39 9.56 3.87
C ILE A 15 -30.25 8.30 4.71
N SER A 16 -29.71 7.26 4.09
CA SER A 16 -29.17 6.10 4.79
C SER A 16 -27.98 6.59 5.60
N SER A 17 -28.26 7.05 6.82
CA SER A 17 -27.26 7.38 7.82
C SER A 17 -26.56 6.09 8.25
N LEU A 18 -25.58 5.65 7.45
CA LEU A 18 -24.55 4.74 7.91
C LEU A 18 -23.72 5.47 8.98
N SER A 19 -24.24 5.44 10.21
CA SER A 19 -23.45 5.60 11.41
C SER A 19 -22.48 4.42 11.49
N LEU A 20 -21.31 4.58 10.85
CA LEU A 20 -20.19 3.67 10.99
C LEU A 20 -19.59 3.86 12.38
N ALA A 21 -20.20 3.21 13.37
CA ALA A 21 -19.62 3.03 14.68
C ALA A 21 -18.49 2.00 14.59
N THR A 22 -17.25 2.47 14.42
CA THR A 22 -16.05 1.64 14.61
C THR A 22 -16.02 1.11 16.06
N PRO A 23 -15.94 -0.21 16.31
CA PRO A 23 -15.95 -0.74 17.67
C PRO A 23 -14.68 -0.35 18.43
N THR A 24 -14.82 0.52 19.44
CA THR A 24 -13.74 1.08 20.27
C THR A 24 -13.21 0.13 21.35
N LYS A 25 -13.42 -1.19 21.17
CA LYS A 25 -13.11 -2.23 22.16
C LYS A 25 -12.65 -3.50 21.46
N ARG A 26 -11.60 -4.16 22.00
CA ARG A 26 -11.22 -5.53 21.59
C ARG A 26 -12.44 -6.43 21.65
N THR A 27 -12.72 -7.13 20.57
CA THR A 27 -13.86 -8.06 20.47
C THR A 27 -13.29 -9.45 20.24
N VAL A 28 -13.25 -10.26 21.29
CA VAL A 28 -12.93 -11.69 21.19
C VAL A 28 -14.15 -12.42 20.64
N SER A 29 -13.93 -13.45 19.81
CA SER A 29 -15.01 -14.32 19.36
C SER A 29 -15.72 -15.00 20.54
N ASN A 30 -17.04 -15.13 20.46
CA ASN A 30 -17.81 -15.85 21.45
C ASN A 30 -17.62 -17.37 21.26
N GLY A 31 -16.55 -17.90 21.84
CA GLY A 31 -16.06 -19.25 21.56
C GLY A 31 -15.10 -19.31 20.37
N ALA A 32 -14.65 -20.53 20.06
CA ALA A 32 -13.81 -20.82 18.89
C ALA A 32 -14.56 -20.56 17.58
N VAL A 33 -13.90 -19.89 16.62
CA VAL A 33 -14.43 -19.65 15.27
C VAL A 33 -14.20 -20.84 14.33
N ILE A 34 -13.19 -21.68 14.62
CA ILE A 34 -13.06 -23.03 14.06
C ILE A 34 -12.92 -24.00 15.23
N ASN A 35 -14.05 -24.54 15.70
CA ASN A 35 -14.10 -25.52 16.80
C ASN A 35 -13.75 -26.94 16.31
N LYS A 36 -12.53 -27.10 15.80
CA LYS A 36 -11.86 -28.33 15.35
C LYS A 36 -10.36 -28.15 15.55
N ASP A 37 -9.60 -29.23 15.46
CA ASP A 37 -8.13 -29.15 15.50
C ASP A 37 -7.58 -28.33 14.32
N PHE A 38 -7.21 -27.08 14.64
CA PHE A 38 -6.71 -26.04 13.75
C PHE A 38 -5.64 -25.23 14.53
N PRO A 39 -4.46 -25.83 14.77
CA PRO A 39 -3.48 -25.23 15.65
C PRO A 39 -2.61 -24.20 14.92
N ASP A 40 -2.02 -23.30 15.71
CA ASP A 40 -1.00 -22.34 15.26
C ASP A 40 -1.47 -21.50 14.04
N PRO A 41 -2.61 -20.78 14.14
CA PRO A 41 -3.28 -20.16 13.00
C PRO A 41 -2.50 -18.96 12.41
N GLY A 42 -1.77 -19.19 11.32
CA GLY A 42 -1.23 -18.16 10.45
C GLY A 42 -2.37 -17.47 9.69
N ILE A 43 -2.51 -16.14 9.78
CA ILE A 43 -3.56 -15.39 9.08
C ILE A 43 -3.04 -14.34 8.11
N MET A 44 -3.79 -14.13 7.04
CA MET A 44 -3.58 -13.07 6.06
C MET A 44 -4.90 -12.54 5.52
N ARG A 45 -4.86 -11.38 4.86
CA ARG A 45 -6.01 -10.78 4.18
C ARG A 45 -5.60 -10.23 2.82
N ASN A 46 -6.30 -10.65 1.77
CA ASN A 46 -6.09 -10.15 0.42
C ASN A 46 -6.71 -8.76 0.21
N SER A 47 -6.34 -8.08 -0.89
CA SER A 47 -6.87 -6.77 -1.25
C SER A 47 -8.37 -6.75 -1.60
N ASP A 48 -8.95 -7.90 -1.93
CA ASP A 48 -10.41 -8.09 -2.09
C ASP A 48 -11.16 -8.08 -0.74
N GLY A 49 -10.41 -8.15 0.36
CA GLY A 49 -10.91 -8.20 1.72
C GLY A 49 -11.13 -9.61 2.28
N THR A 50 -10.88 -10.66 1.49
CA THR A 50 -10.98 -12.05 1.93
C THR A 50 -9.85 -12.40 2.89
N TRP A 51 -10.21 -13.01 4.00
CA TRP A 51 -9.33 -13.55 5.01
C TRP A 51 -8.99 -15.01 4.72
N TYR A 52 -7.76 -15.39 4.99
CA TYR A 52 -7.29 -16.78 4.95
C TYR A 52 -6.57 -17.08 6.27
N ALA A 53 -6.80 -18.29 6.78
CA ALA A 53 -6.12 -18.86 7.94
C ALA A 53 -5.51 -20.20 7.53
N TYR A 54 -4.30 -20.50 8.00
CA TYR A 54 -3.55 -21.73 7.76
C TYR A 54 -3.13 -22.31 9.11
N SER A 55 -3.02 -23.63 9.22
CA SER A 55 -2.70 -24.30 10.50
C SER A 55 -1.62 -25.37 10.35
N THR A 56 -1.03 -25.71 11.50
CA THR A 56 -0.29 -26.97 11.71
C THR A 56 -1.09 -28.17 11.21
N SER A 57 -0.40 -29.19 10.71
CA SER A 57 -1.00 -30.41 10.16
C SER A 57 -2.05 -31.01 11.09
N SER A 58 -3.20 -31.39 10.51
CA SER A 58 -4.28 -32.07 11.24
C SER A 58 -4.96 -33.10 10.33
N ALA A 59 -6.07 -33.67 10.76
CA ALA A 59 -6.90 -34.57 9.94
C ALA A 59 -7.37 -33.94 8.61
N SER A 60 -7.25 -32.61 8.44
CA SER A 60 -7.58 -31.89 7.20
C SER A 60 -6.42 -31.76 6.20
N GLY A 61 -5.20 -32.20 6.53
CA GLY A 61 -4.04 -32.21 5.62
C GLY A 61 -2.73 -31.73 6.24
N LEU A 62 -1.70 -31.57 5.40
CA LEU A 62 -0.38 -31.05 5.80
C LEU A 62 -0.47 -29.58 6.25
N VAL A 63 -1.16 -28.76 5.46
CA VAL A 63 -1.48 -27.37 5.84
C VAL A 63 -2.97 -27.14 5.56
N PRO A 64 -3.85 -27.32 6.57
CA PRO A 64 -5.25 -26.97 6.45
C PRO A 64 -5.44 -25.45 6.37
N MET A 65 -6.14 -25.00 5.34
CA MET A 65 -6.51 -23.60 5.11
C MET A 65 -8.02 -23.42 5.16
N SER A 66 -8.47 -22.34 5.81
CA SER A 66 -9.86 -21.88 5.79
C SER A 66 -9.94 -20.40 5.39
N LYS A 67 -11.08 -19.98 4.83
CA LYS A 67 -11.34 -18.60 4.39
C LYS A 67 -12.56 -17.98 5.08
N SER A 68 -12.54 -16.65 5.21
CA SER A 68 -13.66 -15.85 5.74
C SER A 68 -13.78 -14.49 5.02
N THR A 69 -14.97 -13.92 4.95
CA THR A 69 -15.19 -12.54 4.50
C THR A 69 -15.45 -11.56 5.65
N ASN A 70 -15.66 -12.06 6.87
CA ASN A 70 -16.02 -11.27 8.05
C ASN A 70 -15.19 -11.58 9.31
N PHE A 71 -14.14 -12.40 9.18
CA PHE A 71 -13.24 -12.86 10.25
C PHE A 71 -13.90 -13.71 11.36
N VAL A 72 -15.22 -13.96 11.29
CA VAL A 72 -16.00 -14.71 12.30
C VAL A 72 -16.51 -16.04 11.75
N ASN A 73 -17.05 -16.05 10.53
CA ASN A 73 -17.57 -17.25 9.87
C ASN A 73 -16.51 -17.78 8.91
N TRP A 74 -16.00 -18.98 9.18
CA TRP A 74 -14.92 -19.60 8.43
C TRP A 74 -15.41 -20.84 7.67
N SER A 75 -14.82 -21.11 6.50
CA SER A 75 -15.13 -22.32 5.72
C SER A 75 -14.64 -23.60 6.41
N SER A 76 -15.06 -24.76 5.89
CA SER A 76 -14.40 -26.01 6.26
C SER A 76 -12.93 -25.98 5.77
N PRO A 77 -11.94 -26.43 6.58
CA PRO A 77 -10.55 -26.46 6.16
C PRO A 77 -10.29 -27.36 4.96
N THR A 78 -9.33 -26.98 4.12
CA THR A 78 -8.87 -27.73 2.94
C THR A 78 -7.35 -27.70 2.86
N ASN A 79 -6.70 -28.78 2.44
CA ASN A 79 -5.24 -28.86 2.36
C ASN A 79 -4.68 -28.03 1.19
N VAL A 80 -3.70 -27.16 1.45
CA VAL A 80 -3.06 -26.33 0.41
C VAL A 80 -1.63 -26.72 0.08
N LEU A 81 -1.01 -27.62 0.85
CA LEU A 81 0.36 -28.12 0.61
C LEU A 81 0.32 -29.62 0.30
N SER A 82 0.78 -30.02 -0.89
CA SER A 82 0.72 -31.42 -1.34
C SER A 82 1.86 -32.30 -0.85
N SER A 83 3.01 -31.70 -0.51
CA SER A 83 4.18 -32.39 0.06
C SER A 83 5.06 -31.40 0.82
N VAL A 84 5.89 -31.88 1.74
CA VAL A 84 6.81 -31.06 2.56
C VAL A 84 8.15 -30.75 1.86
N GLY A 85 8.27 -31.06 0.58
CA GLY A 85 9.53 -30.98 -0.17
C GLY A 85 10.46 -32.19 0.04
N PRO A 86 11.51 -32.35 -0.79
CA PRO A 86 12.36 -33.54 -0.76
C PRO A 86 13.32 -33.59 0.44
N TRP A 87 13.55 -32.46 1.11
CA TRP A 87 14.46 -32.33 2.26
C TRP A 87 13.81 -32.68 3.60
N ALA A 88 12.49 -32.81 3.65
CA ALA A 88 11.71 -33.02 4.87
C ALA A 88 10.85 -34.30 4.82
N ASP A 89 10.34 -34.69 5.98
CA ASP A 89 9.25 -35.65 6.13
C ASP A 89 8.38 -35.30 7.35
N GLY A 90 7.33 -36.09 7.60
CA GLY A 90 6.45 -35.91 8.75
C GLY A 90 5.39 -34.81 8.59
N ALA A 91 5.03 -34.22 9.73
CA ALA A 91 4.04 -33.15 9.83
C ALA A 91 4.67 -31.77 9.58
N VAL A 92 3.81 -30.81 9.25
CA VAL A 92 4.14 -29.39 9.10
C VAL A 92 3.61 -28.61 10.29
N TRP A 93 4.42 -27.75 10.88
CA TRP A 93 4.04 -26.90 12.02
C TRP A 93 4.09 -25.42 11.69
N ALA A 94 3.18 -24.66 12.32
CA ALA A 94 3.10 -23.20 12.32
C ALA A 94 3.35 -22.52 10.96
N PRO A 95 2.50 -22.75 9.94
CA PRO A 95 2.68 -22.13 8.63
C PRO A 95 2.17 -20.68 8.60
N ASP A 96 3.03 -19.76 8.16
CA ASP A 96 2.70 -18.34 7.93
C ASP A 96 2.74 -18.05 6.43
N VAL A 97 1.70 -17.42 5.89
CA VAL A 97 1.58 -17.13 4.45
C VAL A 97 1.46 -15.63 4.22
N ARG A 98 2.28 -15.11 3.31
CA ARG A 98 2.30 -13.70 2.92
C ARG A 98 2.15 -13.55 1.41
N GLU A 99 1.34 -12.59 0.99
CA GLU A 99 1.39 -12.05 -0.37
C GLU A 99 2.55 -11.06 -0.45
N ILE A 100 3.57 -11.37 -1.24
CA ILE A 100 4.78 -10.54 -1.38
C ILE A 100 4.57 -9.49 -2.47
N THR A 101 4.01 -9.92 -3.60
CA THR A 101 3.48 -9.08 -4.67
C THR A 101 2.19 -9.70 -5.20
N ALA A 102 1.41 -8.94 -5.96
CA ALA A 102 0.15 -9.43 -6.55
C ALA A 102 0.33 -10.79 -7.25
N GLY A 103 -0.30 -11.84 -6.73
CA GLY A 103 -0.19 -13.19 -7.30
C GLY A 103 1.14 -13.92 -7.04
N HIS A 104 1.93 -13.50 -6.05
CA HIS A 104 3.12 -14.22 -5.54
C HIS A 104 3.01 -14.39 -4.02
N TYR A 105 2.68 -15.61 -3.60
CA TYR A 105 2.50 -15.98 -2.20
C TYR A 105 3.67 -16.85 -1.73
N VAL A 106 4.22 -16.51 -0.56
CA VAL A 106 5.24 -17.30 0.14
C VAL A 106 4.61 -17.85 1.42
N MET A 107 4.69 -19.17 1.58
CA MET A 107 4.43 -19.88 2.82
C MET A 107 5.77 -20.21 3.48
N TYR A 108 6.01 -19.72 4.68
CA TYR A 108 7.02 -20.26 5.58
C TYR A 108 6.38 -21.40 6.37
N TYR A 109 7.12 -22.46 6.65
CA TYR A 109 6.62 -23.57 7.45
C TYR A 109 7.76 -24.34 8.14
N THR A 110 7.45 -24.98 9.25
CA THR A 110 8.39 -25.87 9.96
C THR A 110 8.16 -27.32 9.54
N ALA A 111 9.23 -28.09 9.31
CA ALA A 111 9.14 -29.55 9.15
C ALA A 111 10.39 -30.27 9.68
N HIS A 112 10.26 -31.56 9.95
CA HIS A 112 11.36 -32.42 10.35
C HIS A 112 12.32 -32.67 9.18
N ARG A 113 13.62 -32.52 9.41
CA ARG A 113 14.68 -32.75 8.42
C ARG A 113 14.81 -34.24 8.13
N LYS A 114 14.55 -34.63 6.88
CA LYS A 114 14.52 -36.03 6.45
C LYS A 114 15.81 -36.79 6.79
N GLY A 115 15.67 -37.89 7.51
CA GLY A 115 16.79 -38.71 7.99
C GLY A 115 17.61 -38.10 9.13
N GLY A 116 17.12 -37.05 9.80
CA GLY A 116 17.65 -36.53 11.06
C GLY A 116 17.11 -37.29 12.29
N PRO A 117 17.63 -36.97 13.49
CA PRO A 117 16.95 -37.22 14.77
C PRO A 117 15.57 -36.56 14.82
N THR A 118 14.65 -37.14 15.59
CA THR A 118 13.22 -36.72 15.67
C THR A 118 12.98 -35.29 16.14
N ASN A 119 14.01 -34.58 16.60
CA ASN A 119 13.96 -33.18 17.02
C ASN A 119 14.66 -32.21 16.04
N ASP A 120 15.17 -32.68 14.90
CA ASP A 120 15.76 -31.83 13.85
C ASP A 120 14.66 -31.08 13.07
N HIS A 121 14.15 -29.98 13.63
CA HIS A 121 13.18 -29.13 12.95
C HIS A 121 13.85 -27.94 12.27
N CYS A 122 13.48 -27.70 11.02
CA CYS A 122 13.99 -26.61 10.20
C CYS A 122 12.84 -25.91 9.46
N ILE A 123 13.04 -24.63 9.16
CA ILE A 123 12.09 -23.81 8.41
C ILE A 123 12.33 -24.03 6.92
N GLY A 124 11.29 -24.38 6.18
CA GLY A 124 11.25 -24.35 4.72
C GLY A 124 10.38 -23.22 4.19
N ILE A 125 10.37 -23.07 2.86
CA ILE A 125 9.38 -22.25 2.16
C ILE A 125 8.70 -23.03 1.03
N ALA A 126 7.49 -22.60 0.70
CA ALA A 126 6.75 -23.01 -0.47
C ALA A 126 6.08 -21.80 -1.13
N THR A 127 5.89 -21.83 -2.45
CA THR A 127 5.30 -20.70 -3.20
C THR A 127 4.02 -21.08 -3.93
N ALA A 128 3.12 -20.12 -4.12
CA ALA A 128 1.90 -20.27 -4.90
C ALA A 128 1.52 -18.96 -5.61
N THR A 129 0.66 -19.05 -6.63
CA THR A 129 0.11 -17.88 -7.34
C THR A 129 -1.23 -17.40 -6.78
N VAL A 130 -1.83 -18.15 -5.85
CA VAL A 130 -3.09 -17.85 -5.17
C VAL A 130 -3.00 -18.35 -3.71
N PRO A 131 -3.72 -17.74 -2.74
CA PRO A 131 -3.65 -18.12 -1.33
C PRO A 131 -4.22 -19.53 -1.08
N THR A 132 -5.08 -20.02 -1.98
CA THR A 132 -5.65 -21.38 -1.90
C THR A 132 -4.70 -22.48 -2.37
N GLY A 133 -3.45 -22.15 -2.74
CA GLY A 133 -2.50 -23.11 -3.28
C GLY A 133 -2.91 -23.71 -4.65
N PRO A 134 -2.33 -24.85 -5.06
CA PRO A 134 -1.35 -25.63 -4.29
C PRO A 134 -0.02 -24.91 -4.11
N PHE A 135 0.56 -24.99 -2.92
CA PHE A 135 1.90 -24.49 -2.63
C PHE A 135 2.97 -25.50 -3.09
N THR A 136 4.02 -25.00 -3.73
CA THR A 136 5.15 -25.77 -4.23
C THR A 136 6.37 -25.57 -3.33
N PRO A 137 6.82 -26.59 -2.56
CA PRO A 137 7.93 -26.46 -1.63
C PRO A 137 9.29 -26.38 -2.34
N ASN A 138 10.22 -25.64 -1.76
CA ASN A 138 11.62 -25.63 -2.19
C ASN A 138 12.31 -26.98 -1.94
N SER A 139 13.41 -27.22 -2.68
CA SER A 139 14.22 -28.44 -2.58
C SER A 139 15.10 -28.53 -1.33
N SER A 140 15.19 -27.45 -0.54
CA SER A 140 16.06 -27.33 0.63
C SER A 140 15.40 -26.46 1.70
N PRO A 141 15.72 -26.64 3.00
CA PRO A 141 15.26 -25.74 4.05
C PRO A 141 15.85 -24.34 3.87
N LEU A 142 15.14 -23.33 4.36
CA LEU A 142 15.58 -21.94 4.42
C LEU A 142 16.48 -21.67 5.63
N ILE A 143 16.07 -22.12 6.84
CA ILE A 143 16.80 -21.91 8.10
C ILE A 143 16.86 -23.23 8.87
N CYS A 144 18.06 -23.65 9.28
CA CYS A 144 18.29 -24.98 9.87
C CYS A 144 19.43 -24.94 10.90
N ASP A 145 19.21 -24.25 12.04
CA ASP A 145 20.20 -24.00 13.10
C ASP A 145 20.33 -25.19 14.09
N LEU A 146 20.65 -26.37 13.56
CA LEU A 146 20.68 -27.63 14.32
C LEU A 146 21.67 -27.61 15.50
N ALA A 147 22.76 -26.84 15.40
CA ALA A 147 23.73 -26.67 16.49
C ALA A 147 23.10 -26.04 17.76
N ASN A 148 21.99 -25.31 17.59
CA ASN A 148 21.22 -24.69 18.65
C ASN A 148 19.83 -25.29 18.85
N GLY A 149 19.56 -26.49 18.29
CA GLY A 149 18.32 -27.25 18.50
C GLY A 149 17.35 -27.23 17.31
N GLY A 150 17.64 -26.45 16.27
CA GLY A 150 16.77 -26.27 15.11
C GLY A 150 16.15 -24.87 15.05
N ALA A 151 15.21 -24.70 14.13
CA ALA A 151 14.48 -23.45 13.93
C ALA A 151 13.02 -23.75 13.58
N ILE A 152 12.10 -23.08 14.26
CA ILE A 152 10.64 -23.28 14.16
C ILE A 152 9.90 -21.94 14.18
N ASP A 153 8.58 -21.98 13.95
CA ASP A 153 7.64 -20.87 14.07
C ASP A 153 8.04 -19.61 13.28
N ALA A 154 8.27 -19.80 11.99
CA ALA A 154 8.56 -18.71 11.08
C ALA A 154 7.31 -17.85 10.81
N SER A 155 7.42 -16.53 10.95
CA SER A 155 6.40 -15.57 10.49
C SER A 155 7.02 -14.45 9.66
N GLY A 156 6.37 -14.07 8.56
CA GLY A 156 6.79 -12.96 7.72
C GLY A 156 6.34 -11.60 8.27
N PHE A 157 7.17 -10.57 8.10
CA PHE A 157 6.87 -9.21 8.51
C PHE A 157 7.22 -8.20 7.42
N GLU A 158 6.27 -7.31 7.08
CA GLU A 158 6.51 -6.15 6.22
C GLU A 158 6.66 -4.91 7.13
N ALA A 159 7.85 -4.32 7.15
CA ALA A 159 8.10 -3.07 7.87
C ALA A 159 7.53 -1.85 7.13
N PRO A 160 7.29 -0.72 7.81
CA PRO A 160 7.03 0.56 7.15
C PRO A 160 8.10 0.85 6.07
N GLY A 161 7.65 1.22 4.87
CA GLY A 161 8.51 1.38 3.69
C GLY A 161 8.72 0.11 2.85
N GLY A 162 8.09 -1.01 3.21
CA GLY A 162 8.06 -2.22 2.37
C GLY A 162 9.28 -3.15 2.49
N ALA A 163 10.15 -2.92 3.47
CA ALA A 163 11.24 -3.85 3.77
C ALA A 163 10.70 -5.14 4.40
N LEU A 164 11.12 -6.29 3.87
CA LEU A 164 10.60 -7.60 4.24
C LEU A 164 11.53 -8.30 5.24
N TYR A 165 10.96 -8.96 6.23
CA TYR A 165 11.69 -9.70 7.25
C TYR A 165 11.03 -11.06 7.50
N ILE A 166 11.83 -12.00 7.98
CA ILE A 166 11.38 -13.24 8.62
C ILE A 166 11.74 -13.17 10.11
N VAL A 167 10.79 -13.48 10.99
CA VAL A 167 11.01 -13.72 12.42
C VAL A 167 10.79 -15.19 12.74
N TRP A 168 11.56 -15.76 13.67
CA TRP A 168 11.44 -17.18 14.05
C TRP A 168 12.01 -17.48 15.43
N LYS A 169 11.68 -18.66 15.97
CA LYS A 169 12.26 -19.22 17.20
C LYS A 169 13.42 -20.16 16.88
N VAL A 170 14.50 -20.07 17.67
CA VAL A 170 15.47 -21.17 17.78
C VAL A 170 14.91 -22.24 18.72
N ASP A 171 14.83 -23.49 18.27
CA ASP A 171 14.22 -24.60 19.02
C ASP A 171 15.17 -25.19 20.07
N GLY A 172 15.78 -24.33 20.89
CA GLY A 172 16.78 -24.72 21.88
C GLY A 172 16.24 -25.70 22.92
N ASN A 173 14.96 -25.61 23.27
CA ASN A 173 14.29 -26.53 24.20
C ASN A 173 14.37 -27.99 23.72
N SER A 174 14.48 -28.24 22.40
CA SER A 174 14.62 -29.59 21.83
C SER A 174 15.92 -30.29 22.28
N ILE A 175 16.92 -29.52 22.72
CA ILE A 175 18.21 -29.98 23.26
C ILE A 175 18.55 -29.36 24.64
N GLY A 176 17.55 -28.85 25.36
CA GLY A 176 17.74 -28.28 26.71
C GLY A 176 18.49 -26.95 26.76
N LYS A 177 18.42 -26.14 25.70
CA LYS A 177 18.96 -24.77 25.60
C LYS A 177 17.84 -23.71 25.59
N SER A 178 18.24 -22.46 25.80
CA SER A 178 17.43 -21.25 25.63
C SER A 178 16.84 -21.12 24.20
N THR A 179 15.69 -20.47 24.08
CA THR A 179 14.84 -20.34 22.88
C THR A 179 14.76 -18.90 22.35
N PRO A 180 15.86 -18.28 21.88
CA PRO A 180 15.83 -16.91 21.39
C PRO A 180 14.97 -16.75 20.13
N ILE A 181 14.24 -15.63 20.06
CA ILE A 181 13.54 -15.19 18.85
C ILE A 181 14.51 -14.33 18.02
N LYS A 182 14.66 -14.69 16.75
CA LYS A 182 15.54 -14.03 15.78
C LYS A 182 14.71 -13.31 14.70
N ILE A 183 15.33 -12.30 14.09
CA ILE A 183 14.85 -11.62 12.87
C ILE A 183 15.96 -11.59 11.82
N GLN A 184 15.58 -11.66 10.54
CA GLN A 184 16.48 -11.38 9.42
C GLN A 184 15.73 -10.70 8.27
N HIS A 185 16.40 -9.79 7.56
CA HIS A 185 15.85 -9.16 6.36
C HIS A 185 15.81 -10.16 5.20
N VAL A 186 14.79 -10.11 4.35
CA VAL A 186 14.67 -10.96 3.16
C VAL A 186 14.56 -10.13 1.88
N GLY A 187 14.99 -10.70 0.76
CA GLY A 187 14.93 -10.09 -0.56
C GLY A 187 13.49 -9.89 -1.05
N ALA A 188 13.35 -9.18 -2.17
CA ALA A 188 12.06 -8.83 -2.77
C ALA A 188 11.21 -10.04 -3.22
N ASN A 189 11.78 -11.25 -3.27
CA ASN A 189 11.05 -12.50 -3.48
C ASN A 189 10.35 -13.03 -2.22
N GLY A 190 10.63 -12.44 -1.05
CA GLY A 190 10.07 -12.83 0.24
C GLY A 190 10.77 -14.02 0.90
N TYR A 191 11.97 -14.43 0.49
CA TYR A 191 12.70 -15.49 1.20
C TYR A 191 14.24 -15.48 1.05
N ASP A 192 14.84 -14.75 0.10
CA ASP A 192 16.31 -14.68 0.02
C ASP A 192 16.88 -14.01 1.29
N LEU A 193 17.59 -14.75 2.14
CA LEU A 193 18.13 -14.23 3.39
C LEU A 193 19.21 -13.18 3.14
N LEU A 194 19.03 -11.97 3.67
CA LEU A 194 19.96 -10.84 3.53
C LEU A 194 20.62 -10.51 4.87
N GLY A 195 21.91 -10.15 4.82
CA GLY A 195 22.70 -9.82 6.01
C GLY A 195 22.85 -11.00 6.98
N SER A 196 22.86 -10.69 8.28
CA SER A 196 22.95 -11.68 9.37
C SER A 196 21.71 -11.58 10.28
N PRO A 197 21.32 -12.67 10.95
CA PRO A 197 20.22 -12.65 11.91
C PRO A 197 20.55 -11.86 13.17
N THR A 198 19.53 -11.17 13.71
CA THR A 198 19.59 -10.45 15.00
C THR A 198 18.64 -11.11 15.99
N THR A 199 19.09 -11.35 17.23
CA THR A 199 18.19 -11.78 18.32
C THR A 199 17.38 -10.59 18.83
N LEU A 200 16.04 -10.73 18.85
CA LEU A 200 15.13 -9.70 19.36
C LEU A 200 14.92 -9.82 20.87
N ILE A 201 14.59 -11.02 21.35
CA ILE A 201 14.41 -11.38 22.76
C ILE A 201 14.88 -12.82 23.01
N THR A 202 15.06 -13.17 24.28
CA THR A 202 15.35 -14.53 24.75
C THR A 202 14.39 -14.91 25.86
N ASP A 203 14.21 -16.20 26.11
CA ASP A 203 13.45 -16.71 27.25
C ASP A 203 14.08 -16.32 28.58
N GLU A 204 13.22 -16.09 29.57
CA GLU A 204 13.57 -15.80 30.95
C GLU A 204 12.74 -16.69 31.89
N PRO A 205 13.08 -16.81 33.19
CA PRO A 205 12.31 -17.64 34.13
C PRO A 205 10.82 -17.26 34.26
N VAL A 206 10.46 -16.01 33.93
CA VAL A 206 9.05 -15.54 33.89
C VAL A 206 8.25 -16.16 32.74
N ASP A 207 8.91 -16.61 31.67
CA ASP A 207 8.30 -17.27 30.51
C ASP A 207 8.24 -18.81 30.67
N GLY A 208 8.54 -19.34 31.86
CA GLY A 208 8.78 -20.76 32.05
C GLY A 208 10.04 -21.28 31.33
N ASN A 209 10.93 -20.38 30.88
CA ASN A 209 12.10 -20.65 30.04
C ASN A 209 11.76 -21.18 28.63
N ILE A 210 10.60 -20.79 28.08
CA ILE A 210 10.25 -20.99 26.66
C ILE A 210 9.59 -19.71 26.15
N VAL A 211 10.08 -19.17 25.04
CA VAL A 211 9.35 -18.19 24.21
C VAL A 211 9.27 -18.70 22.77
N GLU A 212 8.08 -18.69 22.18
CA GLU A 212 7.78 -19.28 20.88
C GLU A 212 6.68 -18.53 20.09
N ALA A 213 6.30 -19.01 18.91
CA ALA A 213 5.29 -18.39 18.04
C ALA A 213 5.44 -16.86 17.85
N PRO A 214 6.59 -16.34 17.37
CA PRO A 214 6.78 -14.92 17.17
C PRO A 214 5.89 -14.36 16.05
N SER A 215 5.13 -13.32 16.34
CA SER A 215 4.37 -12.58 15.34
C SER A 215 4.51 -11.08 15.57
N MET A 216 4.99 -10.36 14.55
CA MET A 216 5.34 -8.95 14.69
C MET A 216 4.39 -8.03 13.92
N VAL A 217 4.05 -6.89 14.52
CA VAL A 217 3.20 -5.87 13.92
C VAL A 217 3.75 -4.47 14.22
N TYR A 218 3.67 -3.57 13.24
CA TYR A 218 3.96 -2.15 13.46
C TYR A 218 2.66 -1.36 13.66
N TRP A 219 2.67 -0.45 14.62
CA TRP A 219 1.58 0.46 14.91
C TRP A 219 2.12 1.76 15.56
N ASP A 220 1.78 2.91 14.98
CA ASP A 220 2.05 4.25 15.53
C ASP A 220 3.46 4.46 16.14
N GLY A 221 4.51 4.19 15.35
CA GLY A 221 5.91 4.36 15.77
C GLY A 221 6.48 3.22 16.62
N TRP A 222 5.70 2.17 16.89
CA TRP A 222 6.10 1.02 17.70
C TRP A 222 6.02 -0.29 16.92
N TYR A 223 7.03 -1.13 17.09
CA TYR A 223 7.02 -2.54 16.73
C TYR A 223 6.60 -3.34 17.96
N TYR A 224 5.54 -4.13 17.81
CA TYR A 224 5.04 -5.06 18.81
C TYR A 224 5.38 -6.48 18.35
N LEU A 225 6.28 -7.14 19.07
CA LEU A 225 6.59 -8.55 18.90
C LEU A 225 5.72 -9.34 19.89
N PHE A 226 4.67 -9.97 19.40
CA PHE A 226 3.92 -10.97 20.15
C PHE A 226 4.70 -12.29 20.15
N PHE A 227 4.60 -13.04 21.24
CA PHE A 227 5.15 -14.38 21.40
C PHE A 227 4.29 -15.14 22.41
N SER A 228 4.39 -16.45 22.42
CA SER A 228 3.84 -17.28 23.49
C SER A 228 4.91 -17.70 24.47
N SER A 229 4.55 -17.73 25.76
CA SER A 229 5.41 -18.18 26.86
C SER A 229 4.91 -19.51 27.43
N ASN A 230 5.79 -20.22 28.14
CA ASN A 230 5.58 -21.57 28.67
C ASN A 230 5.42 -22.64 27.56
N SER A 231 5.13 -23.90 27.92
CA SER A 231 4.95 -24.99 26.96
C SER A 231 3.53 -25.03 26.40
N TYR A 232 3.40 -25.15 25.06
CA TYR A 232 2.13 -25.27 24.33
C TYR A 232 1.11 -26.31 24.86
N ASN A 233 1.56 -27.30 25.63
CA ASN A 233 0.73 -28.38 26.17
C ASN A 233 0.36 -28.17 27.66
N SER A 234 0.30 -26.90 28.10
CA SER A 234 0.07 -26.51 29.50
C SER A 234 -0.95 -25.38 29.59
N LEU A 235 -1.75 -25.37 30.67
CA LEU A 235 -2.62 -24.23 31.00
C LEU A 235 -1.83 -22.96 31.40
N LEU A 236 -0.51 -23.05 31.55
CA LEU A 236 0.37 -21.89 31.67
C LEU A 236 0.71 -21.24 30.32
N TYR A 237 0.38 -21.86 29.19
CA TYR A 237 0.62 -21.28 27.88
C TYR A 237 -0.20 -19.99 27.71
N ASP A 238 0.48 -18.93 27.29
CA ASP A 238 -0.07 -17.58 27.22
C ASP A 238 0.34 -16.83 25.94
N ILE A 239 -0.26 -15.67 25.71
CA ILE A 239 0.19 -14.68 24.73
C ILE A 239 0.80 -13.50 25.47
N SER A 240 2.08 -13.27 25.26
CA SER A 240 2.87 -12.15 25.79
C SER A 240 3.43 -11.29 24.65
N TYR A 241 4.06 -10.16 24.98
CA TYR A 241 4.64 -9.27 23.95
C TYR A 241 5.80 -8.42 24.46
N ALA A 242 6.66 -8.03 23.52
CA ALA A 242 7.74 -7.08 23.68
C ALA A 242 7.58 -5.93 22.69
N VAL A 243 8.13 -4.75 23.03
CA VAL A 243 8.02 -3.56 22.18
C VAL A 243 9.37 -2.90 21.91
N SER A 244 9.49 -2.29 20.73
CA SER A 244 10.61 -1.42 20.34
C SER A 244 10.15 -0.29 19.42
N GLN A 245 10.98 0.73 19.25
CA GLN A 245 10.81 1.76 18.21
C GLN A 245 11.68 1.46 16.96
N SER A 246 12.37 0.32 16.95
CA SER A 246 13.27 -0.14 15.89
C SER A 246 12.97 -1.60 15.54
N VAL A 247 12.94 -1.93 14.25
CA VAL A 247 12.58 -3.27 13.74
C VAL A 247 13.52 -4.38 14.23
N THR A 248 14.79 -4.06 14.48
CA THR A 248 15.79 -4.99 15.06
C THR A 248 16.02 -4.78 16.55
N GLY A 249 15.15 -4.02 17.23
CA GLY A 249 15.27 -3.73 18.64
C GLY A 249 16.23 -2.57 18.98
N PRO A 250 16.60 -2.42 20.27
CA PRO A 250 16.35 -3.36 21.36
C PRO A 250 14.86 -3.49 21.70
N PHE A 251 14.39 -4.72 21.90
CA PHE A 251 13.02 -5.00 22.36
C PHE A 251 12.99 -5.10 23.90
N ARG A 252 11.92 -4.56 24.49
CA ARG A 252 11.64 -4.67 25.92
C ARG A 252 10.36 -5.46 26.10
N LYS A 253 10.42 -6.63 26.76
CA LYS A 253 9.22 -7.37 27.18
C LYS A 253 8.34 -6.47 28.05
N VAL A 254 7.05 -6.48 27.78
CA VAL A 254 6.07 -5.83 28.66
C VAL A 254 5.76 -6.79 29.81
N GLN A 255 5.51 -6.22 30.97
CA GLN A 255 5.29 -6.93 32.24
C GLN A 255 3.94 -6.49 32.83
N ALA A 256 3.55 -7.09 33.95
CA ALA A 256 2.36 -6.71 34.70
C ALA A 256 2.30 -5.18 34.96
N PRO A 257 1.11 -4.54 34.88
CA PRO A 257 -0.21 -5.15 34.70
C PRO A 257 -0.61 -5.41 33.24
N ASN A 258 0.25 -5.08 32.26
CA ASN A 258 -0.13 -5.03 30.85
C ASN A 258 0.24 -6.30 30.05
N ALA A 259 0.85 -7.28 30.69
CA ALA A 259 1.21 -8.59 30.13
C ALA A 259 1.22 -9.67 31.25
N PRO A 260 0.96 -10.96 30.94
CA PRO A 260 0.55 -11.49 29.63
C PRO A 260 -0.78 -10.91 29.13
N PHE A 261 -0.95 -10.83 27.81
CA PHE A 261 -2.12 -10.24 27.15
C PHE A 261 -3.35 -11.17 27.15
N LEU A 262 -3.11 -12.48 27.10
CA LEU A 262 -4.14 -13.52 27.15
C LEU A 262 -3.60 -14.76 27.87
N THR A 263 -4.36 -15.26 28.84
CA THR A 263 -4.02 -16.42 29.69
C THR A 263 -5.23 -17.32 29.87
N SER A 264 -5.01 -18.58 30.26
CA SER A 264 -6.09 -19.52 30.62
C SER A 264 -7.10 -18.91 31.59
N GLY A 265 -8.39 -19.15 31.35
CA GLY A 265 -9.53 -18.55 32.05
C GLY A 265 -9.97 -17.20 31.47
N THR A 266 -9.11 -16.47 30.78
CA THR A 266 -9.49 -15.21 30.11
C THR A 266 -10.38 -15.52 28.91
N ASP A 267 -11.54 -14.85 28.83
CA ASP A 267 -12.55 -15.00 27.77
C ASP A 267 -12.97 -16.48 27.50
N GLY A 268 -12.82 -17.36 28.49
CA GLY A 268 -13.16 -18.79 28.40
C GLY A 268 -12.11 -19.68 27.72
N THR A 269 -10.90 -19.16 27.48
CA THR A 269 -9.79 -19.90 26.84
C THR A 269 -9.02 -20.79 27.81
N ALA A 270 -8.35 -21.81 27.28
CA ALA A 270 -7.39 -22.70 27.95
C ALA A 270 -6.15 -22.86 27.07
N GLY A 271 -4.96 -22.64 27.63
CA GLY A 271 -3.70 -22.60 26.89
C GLY A 271 -3.72 -21.69 25.65
N PRO A 272 -4.18 -20.41 25.75
CA PRO A 272 -4.22 -19.53 24.59
C PRO A 272 -2.83 -19.16 24.09
N GLY A 273 -2.53 -19.42 22.80
CA GLY A 273 -1.24 -19.08 22.22
C GLY A 273 -1.12 -19.38 20.73
N GLY A 274 0.12 -19.45 20.22
CA GLY A 274 0.39 -19.69 18.80
C GLY A 274 -0.22 -18.61 17.90
N ALA A 275 -0.08 -17.35 18.32
CA ALA A 275 -0.88 -16.25 17.79
C ALA A 275 -0.25 -15.56 16.59
N THR A 276 -1.03 -15.33 15.54
CA THR A 276 -0.66 -14.44 14.44
C THR A 276 -1.43 -13.13 14.54
N VAL A 277 -0.72 -12.01 14.52
CA VAL A 277 -1.28 -10.66 14.45
C VAL A 277 -1.07 -10.06 13.07
N ILE A 278 -2.08 -9.35 12.56
CA ILE A 278 -1.92 -8.48 11.40
C ILE A 278 -2.49 -7.09 11.67
N ASN A 279 -1.74 -6.07 11.25
CA ASN A 279 -2.26 -4.73 11.05
C ASN A 279 -3.11 -4.74 9.77
N VAL A 280 -4.38 -4.38 9.89
CA VAL A 280 -5.31 -4.25 8.77
C VAL A 280 -5.38 -2.79 8.37
N LEU A 281 -4.62 -2.46 7.32
CA LEU A 281 -4.73 -1.19 6.60
C LEU A 281 -4.56 0.06 7.49
N ASP A 282 -3.73 -0.05 8.54
CA ASP A 282 -3.44 0.99 9.54
C ASP A 282 -4.68 1.54 10.27
N GLN A 283 -5.71 0.72 10.44
CA GLN A 283 -6.97 1.08 11.12
C GLN A 283 -7.25 0.25 12.38
N TYR A 284 -6.91 -1.03 12.35
CA TYR A 284 -7.10 -1.95 13.45
C TYR A 284 -6.13 -3.12 13.34
N VAL A 285 -5.81 -3.73 14.48
CA VAL A 285 -5.03 -4.98 14.54
C VAL A 285 -5.98 -6.12 14.84
N ASN A 286 -5.91 -7.18 14.03
CA ASN A 286 -6.62 -8.43 14.26
C ASN A 286 -5.63 -9.53 14.64
N MET A 287 -6.09 -10.44 15.49
CA MET A 287 -5.32 -11.59 15.96
C MET A 287 -6.11 -12.86 15.72
N ALA A 288 -5.44 -13.91 15.27
CA ALA A 288 -5.89 -15.28 15.41
C ALA A 288 -4.94 -16.02 16.34
N PHE A 289 -5.46 -16.95 17.15
CA PHE A 289 -4.70 -17.75 18.11
C PHE A 289 -5.43 -19.07 18.34
N HIS A 290 -4.74 -20.06 18.92
CA HIS A 290 -5.36 -21.35 19.26
C HIS A 290 -5.69 -21.46 20.75
N SER A 291 -6.55 -22.41 21.12
CA SER A 291 -6.83 -22.77 22.52
C SER A 291 -7.34 -24.22 22.62
N ASP A 292 -7.02 -24.91 23.71
CA ASP A 292 -7.31 -26.34 23.92
C ASP A 292 -8.81 -26.68 23.90
N ILE A 293 -9.22 -27.59 23.01
CA ILE A 293 -10.63 -28.00 22.83
C ILE A 293 -11.19 -28.70 24.07
N ASN A 294 -10.35 -29.43 24.80
CA ASN A 294 -10.74 -30.14 26.02
C ASN A 294 -10.67 -29.26 27.29
N GLY A 295 -10.20 -28.01 27.19
CA GLY A 295 -10.01 -27.09 28.32
C GLY A 295 -8.87 -27.47 29.29
N GLN A 296 -7.95 -28.36 28.90
CA GLN A 296 -6.94 -28.95 29.79
C GLN A 296 -5.52 -29.04 29.20
N ASN A 297 -5.40 -29.43 27.93
CA ASN A 297 -4.12 -29.65 27.23
C ASN A 297 -4.36 -29.95 25.73
N ALA A 298 -3.28 -29.92 24.93
CA ALA A 298 -3.34 -30.06 23.48
C ALA A 298 -3.79 -31.44 22.96
N SER A 299 -3.95 -32.47 23.82
CA SER A 299 -4.34 -33.83 23.38
C SER A 299 -5.75 -33.93 22.80
N GLY A 300 -6.64 -32.97 23.12
CA GLY A 300 -7.97 -32.85 22.52
C GLY A 300 -7.97 -32.15 21.15
N GLY A 301 -6.81 -31.70 20.66
CA GLY A 301 -6.68 -30.74 19.58
C GLY A 301 -6.85 -29.29 20.07
N ARG A 302 -6.39 -28.34 19.25
CA ARG A 302 -6.40 -26.90 19.56
C ARG A 302 -7.25 -26.17 18.53
N ALA A 303 -8.29 -25.47 18.99
CA ALA A 303 -9.24 -24.77 18.13
C ALA A 303 -8.83 -23.31 17.87
N MET A 304 -9.21 -22.77 16.70
CA MET A 304 -8.93 -21.38 16.33
C MET A 304 -9.94 -20.41 16.96
N TRP A 305 -9.41 -19.35 17.56
CA TRP A 305 -10.12 -18.19 18.08
C TRP A 305 -9.60 -16.91 17.41
N THR A 306 -10.37 -15.83 17.52
CA THR A 306 -10.01 -14.53 16.94
C THR A 306 -10.28 -13.38 17.89
N ILE A 307 -9.41 -12.37 17.86
CA ILE A 307 -9.66 -11.05 18.46
C ILE A 307 -9.66 -10.01 17.35
N SER A 308 -10.77 -9.30 17.22
CA SER A 308 -10.86 -8.11 16.38
C SER A 308 -10.53 -6.85 17.20
N ASN A 309 -9.89 -5.87 16.57
CA ASN A 309 -9.56 -4.56 17.14
C ASN A 309 -8.72 -4.65 18.43
N VAL A 310 -7.58 -5.34 18.38
CA VAL A 310 -6.55 -5.29 19.42
C VAL A 310 -6.06 -3.83 19.54
N CYS A 311 -6.28 -3.22 20.71
CA CYS A 311 -6.00 -1.80 20.92
C CYS A 311 -4.52 -1.58 21.26
N LEU A 312 -3.74 -1.08 20.30
CA LEU A 312 -2.33 -0.74 20.49
C LEU A 312 -2.16 0.78 20.68
N ASN A 313 -1.42 1.20 21.70
CA ASN A 313 -1.06 2.61 21.92
C ASN A 313 0.28 2.72 22.67
N ALA A 314 1.20 3.56 22.17
CA ALA A 314 2.44 3.95 22.86
C ALA A 314 3.27 2.79 23.48
N GLY A 315 3.40 1.66 22.78
CA GLY A 315 4.14 0.49 23.26
C GLY A 315 3.41 -0.35 24.33
N VAL A 316 2.10 -0.17 24.48
CA VAL A 316 1.23 -0.94 25.40
C VAL A 316 -0.01 -1.44 24.65
N ILE A 317 -0.56 -2.58 25.07
CA ILE A 317 -1.89 -3.05 24.66
C ILE A 317 -2.93 -2.58 25.67
N GLY A 318 -3.92 -1.83 25.22
CA GLY A 318 -4.94 -1.25 26.09
C GLY A 318 -6.14 -2.16 26.32
N HIS A 319 -6.56 -2.31 27.58
CA HIS A 319 -7.89 -2.82 27.93
C HIS A 319 -8.98 -1.74 27.73
N ALA A 320 -9.15 -1.32 26.47
CA ALA A 320 -10.22 -0.47 25.94
C ALA A 320 -10.66 0.75 26.78
N GLN A 321 -10.06 1.92 26.51
CA GLN A 321 -10.79 3.19 26.63
C GLN A 321 -10.52 4.15 25.46
N SER A 322 -11.61 4.85 25.12
CA SER A 322 -11.74 5.95 24.16
C SER A 322 -10.57 6.93 24.09
N GLN A 323 -10.01 7.11 22.87
CA GLN A 323 -9.84 8.45 22.29
C GLN A 323 -10.09 8.47 20.77
N THR A 324 -10.70 9.59 20.34
CA THR A 324 -10.79 10.19 18.99
C THR A 324 -10.93 9.31 17.74
N ASN A 325 -12.09 9.42 17.09
CA ASN A 325 -12.32 8.99 15.70
C ASN A 325 -11.34 9.64 14.71
N GLN A 326 -10.28 8.92 14.33
CA GLN A 326 -9.58 9.13 13.06
C GLN A 326 -9.48 7.80 12.32
N THR A 327 -10.51 7.54 11.52
CA THR A 327 -10.47 6.54 10.46
C THR A 327 -9.51 7.02 9.37
N THR A 328 -8.35 6.37 9.23
CA THR A 328 -7.41 6.55 8.12
C THR A 328 -7.99 5.95 6.84
N LEU A 329 -8.48 6.73 5.87
CA LEU A 329 -9.10 6.16 4.66
C LEU A 329 -8.11 5.47 3.70
N HIS A 330 -6.84 5.36 4.06
CA HIS A 330 -5.76 4.91 3.20
C HIS A 330 -4.52 4.44 4.00
N ARG A 331 -3.81 3.43 3.48
CA ARG A 331 -2.44 3.08 3.87
C ARG A 331 -1.46 4.00 3.14
N ARG A 332 -0.57 4.67 3.87
CA ARG A 332 0.51 5.52 3.32
C ARG A 332 1.81 4.72 3.31
N SER A 333 2.51 4.75 2.19
CA SER A 333 3.76 4.01 1.95
C SER A 333 4.68 4.84 1.06
N TYR A 334 5.97 4.53 1.07
CA TYR A 334 6.99 5.31 0.38
C TYR A 334 7.96 4.37 -0.33
N PHE A 335 8.41 4.74 -1.52
CA PHE A 335 9.49 4.05 -2.21
C PHE A 335 10.29 5.02 -3.06
N TYR A 336 11.49 4.61 -3.46
CA TYR A 336 12.27 5.33 -4.46
C TYR A 336 12.20 4.61 -5.80
N VAL A 337 12.11 5.39 -6.88
CA VAL A 337 12.55 4.98 -8.22
C VAL A 337 14.07 5.08 -8.21
N ASP A 338 14.72 4.02 -8.64
CA ASP A 338 16.17 3.88 -8.62
C ASP A 338 16.81 4.75 -9.71
N GLY A 339 17.95 5.38 -9.39
CA GLY A 339 18.69 6.24 -10.31
C GLY A 339 20.08 5.68 -10.63
N ASN A 340 20.78 6.37 -11.54
CA ASN A 340 22.16 6.07 -11.90
C ASN A 340 23.07 7.26 -11.58
N TYR A 341 24.28 6.97 -11.08
CA TYR A 341 25.31 7.98 -10.90
C TYR A 341 25.94 8.36 -12.25
N VAL A 342 25.93 9.64 -12.58
CA VAL A 342 26.51 10.21 -13.80
C VAL A 342 27.68 11.14 -13.42
N PRO A 343 28.87 11.01 -14.04
CA PRO A 343 29.99 11.89 -13.78
C PRO A 343 29.68 13.37 -14.07
N GLN A 344 30.08 14.26 -13.16
CA GLN A 344 30.00 15.72 -13.32
C GLN A 344 31.30 16.34 -12.79
N GLY A 345 32.22 16.64 -13.70
CA GLY A 345 33.58 17.08 -13.36
C GLY A 345 34.32 16.01 -12.55
N ASN A 346 34.82 16.37 -11.36
CA ASN A 346 35.53 15.46 -10.45
C ASN A 346 34.60 14.72 -9.46
N SER A 347 33.28 14.80 -9.65
CA SER A 347 32.27 14.16 -8.79
C SER A 347 31.27 13.36 -9.64
N SER A 348 30.30 12.73 -9.00
CA SER A 348 29.16 12.07 -9.66
C SER A 348 27.85 12.50 -9.01
N ILE A 349 26.84 12.82 -9.82
CA ILE A 349 25.48 13.14 -9.37
C ILE A 349 24.52 12.00 -9.68
N MET A 350 23.53 11.79 -8.82
CA MET A 350 22.44 10.83 -9.07
C MET A 350 21.45 11.43 -10.06
N GLN A 351 21.14 10.71 -11.15
CA GLN A 351 20.11 11.06 -12.13
C GLN A 351 19.04 9.96 -12.23
N GLY A 352 17.80 10.33 -12.55
CA GLY A 352 16.69 9.38 -12.73
C GLY A 352 16.05 8.86 -11.43
N ALA A 353 16.60 9.18 -10.26
CA ALA A 353 15.99 8.85 -8.98
C ALA A 353 14.76 9.74 -8.70
N MET A 354 13.71 9.16 -8.12
CA MET A 354 12.50 9.88 -7.69
C MET A 354 11.98 9.30 -6.38
N TYR A 355 11.66 10.16 -5.40
CA TYR A 355 10.88 9.78 -4.23
C TYR A 355 9.39 9.69 -4.59
N VAL A 356 8.72 8.61 -4.19
CA VAL A 356 7.30 8.39 -4.46
C VAL A 356 6.56 8.05 -3.18
N GLU A 357 5.51 8.83 -2.94
CA GLU A 357 4.52 8.59 -1.90
C GLU A 357 3.32 7.84 -2.51
N ARG A 358 3.02 6.65 -1.98
CA ARG A 358 1.91 5.79 -2.44
C ARG A 358 0.84 5.67 -1.37
N LEU A 359 -0.38 5.96 -1.77
CA LEU A 359 -1.54 6.09 -0.91
C LEU A 359 -2.57 5.06 -1.40
N THR A 360 -2.80 4.01 -0.61
CA THR A 360 -3.65 2.88 -0.98
C THR A 360 -4.96 2.95 -0.19
N PRO A 361 -6.11 3.29 -0.80
CA PRO A 361 -7.37 3.46 -0.07
C PRO A 361 -7.85 2.15 0.56
N GLN A 362 -8.66 2.22 1.63
CA GLN A 362 -9.19 1.02 2.30
C GLN A 362 -9.97 0.10 1.35
N HIS A 363 -10.65 0.71 0.39
CA HIS A 363 -11.42 0.07 -0.67
C HIS A 363 -11.00 0.65 -2.01
N VAL A 364 -10.45 -0.19 -2.88
CA VAL A 364 -10.08 0.19 -4.25
C VAL A 364 -11.33 0.14 -5.12
N THR A 365 -11.90 1.31 -5.43
CA THR A 365 -13.13 1.45 -6.25
C THR A 365 -12.85 1.65 -7.74
N GLN A 366 -11.59 1.93 -8.11
CA GLN A 366 -11.17 2.18 -9.49
C GLN A 366 -10.08 1.18 -9.91
N PRO A 367 -10.13 0.65 -11.16
CA PRO A 367 -9.17 -0.37 -11.61
C PRO A 367 -7.75 0.19 -11.86
N PHE A 368 -7.63 1.47 -12.18
CA PHE A 368 -6.37 2.14 -12.49
C PHE A 368 -5.91 3.03 -11.33
N PRO A 369 -4.62 3.05 -10.97
CA PRO A 369 -4.08 4.01 -10.01
C PRO A 369 -4.20 5.45 -10.53
N LEU A 370 -4.39 6.39 -9.60
CA LEU A 370 -4.22 7.82 -9.84
C LEU A 370 -2.79 8.22 -9.45
N LEU A 371 -1.99 8.68 -10.40
CA LEU A 371 -0.67 9.25 -10.14
C LEU A 371 -0.78 10.79 -10.15
N VAL A 372 -0.65 11.38 -8.97
CA VAL A 372 -0.80 12.83 -8.77
C VAL A 372 0.58 13.51 -8.74
N ILE A 373 0.72 14.61 -9.48
CA ILE A 373 1.96 15.40 -9.56
C ILE A 373 1.64 16.87 -9.28
N HIS A 374 2.40 17.49 -8.36
CA HIS A 374 2.21 18.88 -7.94
C HIS A 374 3.04 19.86 -8.77
N GLY A 375 2.64 21.13 -8.79
CA GLY A 375 3.38 22.23 -9.41
C GLY A 375 4.59 22.72 -8.60
N HIS A 376 5.12 23.86 -9.02
CA HIS A 376 6.28 24.54 -8.42
C HIS A 376 6.00 25.03 -6.98
N ALA A 377 7.02 25.02 -6.11
CA ALA A 377 6.94 25.46 -4.71
C ALA A 377 5.80 24.82 -3.88
N MET A 378 5.27 23.69 -4.37
CA MET A 378 4.30 22.84 -3.69
C MET A 378 4.99 21.54 -3.24
N THR A 379 4.31 20.79 -2.40
CA THR A 379 4.62 19.38 -2.16
C THR A 379 3.37 18.55 -2.37
N GLY A 380 3.48 17.22 -2.24
CA GLY A 380 2.31 16.35 -2.21
C GLY A 380 1.23 16.85 -1.25
N THR A 381 1.61 17.44 -0.09
CA THR A 381 0.67 17.86 0.97
C THR A 381 -0.38 18.87 0.56
N ASN A 382 -0.16 19.63 -0.52
CA ASN A 382 -1.15 20.59 -1.04
C ASN A 382 -2.42 19.92 -1.56
N PHE A 383 -2.35 18.65 -1.97
CA PHE A 383 -3.54 17.88 -2.36
C PHE A 383 -4.31 17.30 -1.16
N LEU A 384 -3.78 17.44 0.06
CA LEU A 384 -4.06 16.50 1.15
C LEU A 384 -4.75 17.13 2.38
N ASN A 385 -4.72 18.46 2.49
CA ASN A 385 -5.37 19.25 3.56
C ASN A 385 -5.73 20.66 3.04
N THR A 386 -6.83 21.26 3.51
CA THR A 386 -7.09 22.70 3.33
C THR A 386 -6.40 23.53 4.42
N PRO A 387 -6.14 24.85 4.19
CA PRO A 387 -5.40 25.69 5.15
C PRO A 387 -6.09 25.90 6.51
N ASP A 388 -7.40 25.66 6.59
CA ASP A 388 -8.22 25.80 7.80
C ASP A 388 -8.36 24.49 8.61
N GLY A 389 -7.67 23.42 8.21
CA GLY A 389 -7.75 22.11 8.87
C GLY A 389 -9.06 21.37 8.62
N ALA A 390 -9.90 21.85 7.70
CA ALA A 390 -11.01 21.08 7.18
C ALA A 390 -10.50 19.94 6.26
N ARG A 391 -11.43 19.06 5.87
CA ARG A 391 -11.12 17.98 4.92
C ARG A 391 -10.87 18.57 3.53
N GLY A 392 -9.59 18.70 3.17
CA GLY A 392 -9.19 18.45 1.79
C GLY A 392 -9.42 16.97 1.46
N GLY A 393 -9.35 16.58 0.19
CA GLY A 393 -9.15 15.16 -0.15
C GLY A 393 -7.96 14.65 0.66
N GLU A 394 -8.11 13.56 1.41
CA GLU A 394 -7.20 13.25 2.53
C GLU A 394 -5.74 13.02 2.11
N ILE A 395 -4.80 13.00 3.08
CA ILE A 395 -3.64 12.07 3.30
C ILE A 395 -2.39 12.83 3.89
N SER A 396 -2.10 12.84 5.20
CA SER A 396 -1.03 13.68 5.84
C SER A 396 0.33 12.99 6.11
N SER A 397 1.54 13.62 6.17
CA SER A 397 2.04 14.98 5.81
C SER A 397 3.61 15.10 5.87
N LEU A 398 4.17 16.31 5.58
CA LEU A 398 5.52 16.91 5.91
C LEU A 398 6.86 16.44 5.27
N VAL A 399 7.46 17.29 4.40
CA VAL A 399 8.91 17.69 4.37
C VAL A 399 9.03 19.14 3.81
N LYS A 400 10.08 19.88 4.17
CA LYS A 400 10.35 21.28 3.75
C LYS A 400 10.91 21.44 2.33
N ASP A 401 10.63 22.63 1.82
CA ASP A 401 11.00 23.22 0.53
C ASP A 401 12.50 23.10 0.14
N THR A 402 12.74 22.67 -1.11
CA THR A 402 13.93 23.03 -1.89
C THR A 402 13.47 23.34 -3.30
N SER A 403 13.57 24.61 -3.69
CA SER A 403 13.20 25.07 -5.03
C SER A 403 14.00 24.35 -6.11
N LEU A 404 13.32 23.81 -7.13
CA LEU A 404 13.97 23.25 -8.30
C LEU A 404 14.65 24.34 -9.14
N VAL A 405 15.72 23.96 -9.85
CA VAL A 405 16.68 24.92 -10.43
C VAL A 405 16.13 25.61 -11.70
N SER A 406 15.30 24.92 -12.49
CA SER A 406 14.55 25.48 -13.63
C SER A 406 13.44 24.55 -14.13
N GLU A 407 12.52 25.07 -14.97
CA GLU A 407 11.49 24.28 -15.66
C GLU A 407 12.11 23.23 -16.60
N ASP A 408 13.05 23.65 -17.46
CA ASP A 408 13.75 22.78 -18.41
C ASP A 408 14.45 21.60 -17.70
N GLU A 409 15.19 21.87 -16.63
CA GLU A 409 15.91 20.83 -15.89
C GLU A 409 14.93 19.86 -15.19
N THR A 410 13.80 20.38 -14.70
CA THR A 410 12.76 19.55 -14.07
C THR A 410 12.09 18.64 -15.10
N SER A 411 11.74 19.16 -16.29
CA SER A 411 11.19 18.36 -17.38
C SER A 411 12.18 17.29 -17.89
N VAL A 412 13.48 17.58 -17.93
CA VAL A 412 14.52 16.57 -18.22
C VAL A 412 14.57 15.49 -17.13
N ARG A 413 14.60 15.87 -15.84
CA ARG A 413 14.60 14.92 -14.71
C ARG A 413 13.35 14.03 -14.72
N MET A 414 12.17 14.61 -14.97
CA MET A 414 10.91 13.88 -15.08
C MET A 414 10.91 12.89 -16.25
N LYS A 415 11.46 13.29 -17.41
CA LYS A 415 11.59 12.41 -18.58
C LYS A 415 12.53 11.21 -18.35
N LEU A 416 13.47 11.31 -17.40
CA LEU A 416 14.34 10.19 -17.00
C LEU A 416 13.67 9.28 -15.95
N ALA A 417 13.05 9.86 -14.92
CA ALA A 417 12.58 9.11 -13.75
C ALA A 417 11.13 8.60 -13.90
N GLY A 418 10.25 9.38 -14.51
CA GLY A 418 8.82 9.08 -14.60
C GLY A 418 8.45 7.88 -15.49
N PRO A 419 9.10 7.62 -16.64
CA PRO A 419 8.87 6.39 -17.39
C PRO A 419 9.21 5.14 -16.57
N THR A 420 10.31 5.19 -15.82
CA THR A 420 10.72 4.11 -14.90
C THR A 420 9.73 3.92 -13.75
N LEU A 421 9.08 4.99 -13.26
CA LEU A 421 7.97 4.89 -12.32
C LEU A 421 6.77 4.14 -12.93
N LEU A 422 6.37 4.48 -14.14
CA LEU A 422 5.26 3.81 -14.83
C LEU A 422 5.57 2.32 -15.06
N ASP A 423 6.80 2.00 -15.49
CA ASP A 423 7.27 0.63 -15.64
C ASP A 423 7.27 -0.13 -14.29
N LYS A 424 7.68 0.52 -13.19
CA LYS A 424 7.68 -0.05 -11.83
C LYS A 424 6.27 -0.21 -11.23
N ILE A 425 5.30 0.58 -11.67
CA ILE A 425 3.88 0.41 -11.34
C ILE A 425 3.28 -0.79 -12.10
N GLY A 426 3.75 -1.07 -13.32
CA GLY A 426 3.45 -2.29 -14.09
C GLY A 426 2.00 -2.41 -14.60
N LYS A 427 1.21 -1.32 -14.54
CA LYS A 427 -0.18 -1.26 -15.01
C LYS A 427 -0.56 0.16 -15.43
N PRO A 428 -1.55 0.34 -16.33
CA PRO A 428 -1.98 1.67 -16.75
C PRO A 428 -2.46 2.55 -15.60
N VAL A 429 -2.11 3.83 -15.64
CA VAL A 429 -2.50 4.85 -14.64
C VAL A 429 -3.27 6.00 -15.28
N THR A 430 -4.08 6.70 -14.48
CA THR A 430 -4.53 8.06 -14.80
C THR A 430 -3.56 9.06 -14.18
N LEU A 431 -3.06 10.00 -14.98
CA LEU A 431 -2.24 11.11 -14.48
C LEU A 431 -3.12 12.27 -14.04
N LEU A 432 -2.85 12.85 -12.87
CA LEU A 432 -3.42 14.12 -12.41
C LEU A 432 -2.28 15.12 -12.20
N THR A 433 -2.23 16.16 -13.02
CA THR A 433 -1.19 17.20 -12.97
C THR A 433 -1.79 18.56 -12.67
N HIS A 434 -1.08 19.39 -11.92
CA HIS A 434 -1.45 20.79 -11.65
C HIS A 434 -0.33 21.78 -12.02
N SER A 435 -0.70 22.94 -12.60
CA SER A 435 0.23 24.07 -12.81
C SER A 435 1.47 23.65 -13.61
N GLN A 436 2.67 23.96 -13.12
CA GLN A 436 3.97 23.60 -13.74
C GLN A 436 4.14 22.10 -14.04
N SER A 437 3.36 21.20 -13.43
CA SER A 437 3.42 19.77 -13.75
C SER A 437 2.62 19.36 -15.00
N GLY A 438 1.85 20.26 -15.62
CA GLY A 438 1.12 19.99 -16.86
C GLY A 438 1.99 19.36 -17.97
N PRO A 439 3.14 19.97 -18.33
CA PRO A 439 4.13 19.39 -19.23
C PRO A 439 4.56 17.96 -18.89
N PHE A 440 4.61 17.59 -17.61
CA PHE A 440 4.98 16.23 -17.20
C PHE A 440 3.92 15.20 -17.63
N GLY A 441 2.64 15.57 -17.59
CA GLY A 441 1.56 14.76 -18.14
C GLY A 441 1.76 14.46 -19.63
N TRP A 442 2.15 15.48 -20.42
CA TRP A 442 2.44 15.34 -21.84
C TRP A 442 3.67 14.45 -22.10
N ILE A 443 4.76 14.65 -21.34
CA ILE A 443 6.01 13.89 -21.46
C ILE A 443 5.80 12.41 -21.12
N LEU A 444 5.01 12.11 -20.09
CA LEU A 444 4.72 10.74 -19.66
C LEU A 444 3.73 10.04 -20.62
N GLY A 445 2.69 10.76 -21.07
CA GLY A 445 1.77 10.27 -22.09
C GLY A 445 2.46 10.02 -23.45
N ASP A 446 3.49 10.78 -23.81
CA ASP A 446 4.31 10.50 -24.99
C ASP A 446 5.21 9.26 -24.79
N SER A 447 6.02 9.26 -23.72
CA SER A 447 7.06 8.25 -23.48
C SER A 447 6.53 6.86 -23.07
N ARG A 448 5.30 6.78 -22.54
CA ARG A 448 4.63 5.54 -22.11
C ARG A 448 3.12 5.58 -22.40
N SER A 449 2.75 5.94 -23.64
CA SER A 449 1.34 6.00 -24.06
C SER A 449 0.51 4.73 -23.75
N ASP A 450 1.12 3.54 -23.72
CA ASP A 450 0.42 2.28 -23.40
C ASP A 450 0.23 2.04 -21.89
N LEU A 451 0.92 2.80 -21.01
CA LEU A 451 0.77 2.79 -19.55
C LEU A 451 0.06 4.04 -19.00
N VAL A 452 -0.34 4.99 -19.86
CA VAL A 452 -1.10 6.18 -19.46
C VAL A 452 -2.52 6.06 -20.03
N LYS A 453 -3.48 5.70 -19.17
CA LYS A 453 -4.89 5.49 -19.56
C LYS A 453 -5.61 6.81 -19.87
N SER A 454 -5.28 7.87 -19.14
CA SER A 454 -5.80 9.23 -19.36
C SER A 454 -4.98 10.27 -18.59
N ILE A 455 -5.12 11.54 -18.98
CA ILE A 455 -4.50 12.69 -18.30
C ILE A 455 -5.59 13.68 -17.88
N VAL A 456 -5.58 14.09 -16.62
CA VAL A 456 -6.35 15.23 -16.11
C VAL A 456 -5.35 16.33 -15.74
N ALA A 457 -5.41 17.45 -16.45
CA ALA A 457 -4.57 18.61 -16.24
C ALA A 457 -5.39 19.75 -15.63
N LEU A 458 -5.19 20.01 -14.35
CA LEU A 458 -5.75 21.15 -13.65
C LEU A 458 -4.85 22.34 -13.93
N GLU A 459 -5.31 23.27 -14.77
CA GLU A 459 -4.58 24.51 -15.08
C GLU A 459 -3.11 24.28 -15.44
N PRO A 460 -2.82 23.57 -16.56
CA PRO A 460 -1.44 23.24 -16.94
C PRO A 460 -0.64 24.48 -17.36
N SER A 461 0.63 24.55 -16.99
CA SER A 461 1.50 25.66 -17.39
C SER A 461 1.57 25.82 -18.91
N GLY A 462 1.39 27.05 -19.36
CA GLY A 462 1.26 27.43 -20.75
C GLY A 462 1.33 28.96 -20.90
N PRO A 463 0.87 29.52 -22.03
CA PRO A 463 0.43 28.85 -23.26
C PRO A 463 1.60 28.17 -24.01
N PRO A 464 1.37 27.57 -25.18
CA PRO A 464 2.43 27.02 -26.01
C PRO A 464 3.48 28.07 -26.42
N PHE A 465 4.75 27.66 -26.52
CA PHE A 465 5.91 28.46 -26.93
C PHE A 465 6.32 29.68 -26.05
N VAL A 466 5.52 30.10 -25.06
CA VAL A 466 5.78 31.33 -24.29
C VAL A 466 5.16 31.30 -22.89
N ASN A 467 5.85 31.86 -21.89
CA ASN A 467 5.30 32.16 -20.56
C ASN A 467 4.72 33.59 -20.57
N VAL A 468 3.46 33.79 -20.15
CA VAL A 468 2.73 35.08 -20.36
C VAL A 468 2.26 35.81 -19.10
N ILE A 469 2.12 35.15 -17.95
CA ILE A 469 1.55 35.78 -16.74
C ILE A 469 2.61 36.34 -15.79
N PHE A 470 3.73 35.63 -15.60
CA PHE A 470 4.80 36.08 -14.70
C PHE A 470 5.92 36.72 -15.53
N PRO A 471 6.23 38.03 -15.33
CA PRO A 471 7.32 38.68 -16.03
C PRO A 471 8.70 38.06 -15.68
N PRO A 472 9.65 38.00 -16.64
CA PRO A 472 9.53 38.48 -18.02
C PRO A 472 8.72 37.50 -18.91
N VAL A 473 7.91 38.07 -19.82
CA VAL A 473 7.31 37.28 -20.91
C VAL A 473 8.45 36.75 -21.77
N ALA A 474 8.63 35.43 -21.78
CA ALA A 474 9.82 34.78 -22.32
C ALA A 474 9.44 33.53 -23.14
N PRO A 475 10.21 33.20 -24.20
CA PRO A 475 10.10 31.91 -24.88
C PRO A 475 10.24 30.76 -23.87
N ALA A 476 9.31 29.82 -23.94
CA ALA A 476 9.23 28.64 -23.09
C ALA A 476 8.69 27.47 -23.91
N ARG A 477 8.78 26.22 -23.43
CA ARG A 477 8.24 25.04 -24.15
C ARG A 477 8.57 25.03 -25.66
N PRO A 478 9.87 25.01 -26.04
CA PRO A 478 10.30 25.06 -27.44
C PRO A 478 9.75 23.91 -28.31
N PHE A 479 9.20 22.83 -27.73
CA PHE A 479 8.46 21.79 -28.44
C PHE A 479 6.93 22.01 -28.38
N GLY A 480 6.50 23.28 -28.42
CA GLY A 480 5.12 23.72 -28.33
C GLY A 480 4.59 23.67 -26.91
N ILE A 481 4.30 22.46 -26.41
CA ILE A 481 3.69 22.23 -25.08
C ILE A 481 4.67 21.68 -24.03
N THR A 482 5.92 21.43 -24.41
CA THR A 482 6.94 20.80 -23.55
C THR A 482 8.33 21.41 -23.75
N GLU A 483 9.14 21.36 -22.70
CA GLU A 483 10.54 21.81 -22.68
C GLU A 483 11.47 20.80 -23.36
N THR A 484 11.10 19.52 -23.34
CA THR A 484 11.86 18.41 -23.93
C THR A 484 11.15 17.85 -25.17
N PRO A 485 11.86 17.22 -26.12
CA PRO A 485 11.24 16.67 -27.33
C PRO A 485 10.13 15.66 -27.03
N VAL A 486 9.05 15.68 -27.80
CA VAL A 486 7.98 14.65 -27.80
C VAL A 486 7.74 14.15 -29.24
N ALA A 487 7.14 12.97 -29.41
CA ALA A 487 7.00 12.37 -30.73
C ALA A 487 5.99 13.12 -31.62
N TYR A 488 6.50 13.64 -32.74
CA TYR A 488 5.72 14.30 -33.78
C TYR A 488 5.71 13.51 -35.09
N ASP A 489 4.62 13.64 -35.86
CA ASP A 489 4.56 13.26 -37.28
C ASP A 489 4.11 14.47 -38.14
N PRO A 490 4.89 14.90 -39.15
CA PRO A 490 6.25 14.44 -39.46
C PRO A 490 7.24 14.68 -38.31
N PRO A 491 8.32 13.88 -38.18
CA PRO A 491 9.29 13.99 -37.08
C PRO A 491 9.93 15.36 -36.90
N VAL A 492 10.08 15.77 -35.65
CA VAL A 492 10.78 16.98 -35.18
C VAL A 492 12.16 16.57 -34.68
N SER A 493 13.21 17.03 -35.34
CA SER A 493 14.61 16.76 -34.97
C SER A 493 15.16 17.82 -34.00
N SER A 494 14.68 19.05 -34.13
CA SER A 494 14.99 20.17 -33.23
C SER A 494 13.81 21.12 -33.12
N SER A 495 13.72 21.90 -32.05
CA SER A 495 12.58 22.80 -31.80
C SER A 495 12.32 23.81 -32.92
N SER A 496 13.33 24.21 -33.69
CA SER A 496 13.19 25.05 -34.89
C SER A 496 12.34 24.44 -36.01
N ASP A 497 12.09 23.12 -35.98
CA ASP A 497 11.19 22.43 -36.91
C ASP A 497 9.69 22.70 -36.62
N LEU A 498 9.39 23.25 -35.44
CA LEU A 498 8.06 23.71 -35.00
C LEU A 498 8.01 25.23 -35.10
N LYS A 499 7.51 25.72 -36.24
CA LYS A 499 7.28 27.16 -36.44
C LYS A 499 6.02 27.59 -35.69
N ALA A 500 6.16 28.56 -34.80
CA ALA A 500 5.03 29.16 -34.09
C ALA A 500 4.41 30.30 -34.91
N GLU A 501 3.08 30.31 -35.01
CA GLU A 501 2.29 31.40 -35.59
C GLU A 501 1.33 31.97 -34.54
N VAL A 502 1.05 33.28 -34.61
CA VAL A 502 0.11 33.94 -33.71
C VAL A 502 -1.32 33.52 -34.06
N ALA A 503 -1.95 32.74 -33.20
CA ALA A 503 -3.33 32.29 -33.37
C ALA A 503 -4.34 33.35 -32.87
N SER A 504 -4.00 34.03 -31.77
CA SER A 504 -4.74 35.19 -31.26
C SER A 504 -3.82 36.06 -30.41
N ASN A 505 -4.17 37.34 -30.28
CA ASN A 505 -3.43 38.30 -29.47
C ASN A 505 -4.39 39.17 -28.66
N SER A 506 -4.03 39.45 -27.42
CA SER A 506 -4.78 40.32 -26.50
C SER A 506 -3.84 41.35 -25.85
N SER A 507 -4.38 42.23 -25.01
CA SER A 507 -3.57 43.13 -24.17
C SER A 507 -2.84 42.42 -23.01
N LEU A 508 -3.16 41.15 -22.74
CA LEU A 508 -2.63 40.39 -21.59
C LEU A 508 -1.69 39.26 -22.00
N PHE A 509 -1.91 38.64 -23.17
CA PHE A 509 -1.15 37.49 -23.65
C PHE A 509 -1.35 37.26 -25.16
N THR A 510 -0.48 36.44 -25.75
CA THR A 510 -0.57 35.96 -27.14
C THR A 510 -0.71 34.43 -27.15
N CYS A 511 -1.72 33.89 -27.84
CA CYS A 511 -1.76 32.46 -28.14
C CYS A 511 -0.90 32.17 -29.37
N PHE A 512 -0.01 31.18 -29.27
CA PHE A 512 0.71 30.62 -30.41
C PHE A 512 0.17 29.23 -30.80
N GLN A 513 0.20 28.93 -32.08
CA GLN A 513 -0.10 27.62 -32.67
C GLN A 513 1.02 27.18 -33.62
N GLN A 514 0.98 25.93 -34.10
CA GLN A 514 1.87 25.50 -35.17
C GLN A 514 1.48 26.18 -36.49
N ALA A 515 2.48 26.57 -37.28
CA ALA A 515 2.29 26.91 -38.68
C ALA A 515 1.68 25.75 -39.46
N SER A 516 0.86 26.05 -40.48
CA SER A 516 0.23 25.03 -41.31
C SER A 516 1.22 24.46 -42.35
N PRO A 517 1.25 23.13 -42.60
CA PRO A 517 0.47 22.08 -41.96
C PRO A 517 1.02 21.69 -40.58
N ALA A 518 0.14 21.65 -39.58
CA ALA A 518 0.52 21.31 -38.20
C ALA A 518 0.86 19.82 -38.04
N ARG A 519 1.98 19.55 -37.34
CA ARG A 519 2.47 18.21 -37.00
C ARG A 519 1.61 17.58 -35.91
N LYS A 520 1.55 16.25 -35.88
CA LYS A 520 0.67 15.46 -35.00
C LYS A 520 1.43 14.80 -33.86
N LEU A 521 0.88 14.84 -32.65
CA LEU A 521 1.50 14.28 -31.44
C LEU A 521 1.19 12.77 -31.31
N VAL A 522 1.86 11.95 -32.11
CA VAL A 522 1.43 10.56 -32.43
C VAL A 522 1.19 9.65 -31.23
N ASN A 523 1.94 9.80 -30.13
CA ASN A 523 1.73 9.00 -28.91
C ASN A 523 0.60 9.56 -28.04
N LEU A 524 0.58 10.89 -27.83
CA LEU A 524 -0.47 11.56 -27.04
C LEU A 524 -1.86 11.47 -27.71
N MET A 525 -1.93 11.30 -29.03
CA MET A 525 -3.18 11.00 -29.73
C MET A 525 -3.89 9.73 -29.21
N LYS A 526 -3.17 8.79 -28.59
CA LYS A 526 -3.73 7.57 -27.99
C LYS A 526 -4.34 7.80 -26.60
N VAL A 527 -4.01 8.93 -25.95
CA VAL A 527 -4.33 9.21 -24.54
C VAL A 527 -5.45 10.25 -24.47
N PRO A 528 -6.63 9.93 -23.91
CA PRO A 528 -7.67 10.92 -23.63
C PRO A 528 -7.22 11.95 -22.59
N ILE A 529 -7.47 13.23 -22.86
CA ILE A 529 -7.05 14.34 -22.00
C ILE A 529 -8.25 15.18 -21.57
N LEU A 530 -8.30 15.54 -20.28
CA LEU A 530 -9.17 16.58 -19.72
C LEU A 530 -8.30 17.74 -19.25
N VAL A 531 -8.58 18.96 -19.71
CA VAL A 531 -8.10 20.20 -19.09
C VAL A 531 -9.22 20.79 -18.25
N VAL A 532 -8.93 21.16 -17.00
CA VAL A 532 -9.87 21.86 -16.11
C VAL A 532 -9.29 23.22 -15.77
N THR A 533 -10.10 24.26 -15.94
CA THR A 533 -9.72 25.66 -15.71
C THR A 533 -10.74 26.34 -14.81
N SER A 534 -10.29 27.09 -13.81
CA SER A 534 -11.17 27.88 -12.95
C SER A 534 -11.40 29.29 -13.48
N GLU A 535 -12.62 29.80 -13.31
CA GLU A 535 -13.06 31.13 -13.78
C GLU A 535 -12.27 32.30 -13.16
N ALA A 536 -11.80 32.17 -11.92
CA ALA A 536 -11.06 33.21 -11.20
C ALA A 536 -9.54 32.94 -11.11
N SER A 537 -9.04 31.98 -11.89
CA SER A 537 -7.60 31.74 -12.02
C SER A 537 -6.98 32.61 -13.10
N TYR A 538 -5.69 32.93 -12.95
CA TYR A 538 -4.89 33.55 -14.01
C TYR A 538 -4.72 32.64 -15.24
N HIS A 539 -5.02 31.34 -15.12
CA HIS A 539 -5.08 30.38 -16.24
C HIS A 539 -6.29 30.57 -17.15
N ALA A 540 -7.39 31.16 -16.65
CA ALA A 540 -8.63 31.39 -17.40
C ALA A 540 -8.42 32.11 -18.74
N VAL A 541 -7.35 32.93 -18.83
CA VAL A 541 -7.06 33.68 -20.05
C VAL A 541 -6.35 32.85 -21.12
N TYR A 542 -5.55 31.82 -20.77
CA TYR A 542 -4.63 31.18 -21.71
C TYR A 542 -4.70 29.65 -21.83
N ASP A 543 -5.35 28.91 -20.92
CA ASP A 543 -5.47 27.44 -21.02
C ASP A 543 -6.10 27.00 -22.36
N GLY A 544 -7.03 27.82 -22.89
CA GLY A 544 -7.61 27.63 -24.21
C GLY A 544 -6.58 27.63 -25.36
N CYS A 545 -5.44 28.33 -25.23
CA CYS A 545 -4.35 28.24 -26.20
C CYS A 545 -3.77 26.82 -26.24
N THR A 546 -3.50 26.24 -25.06
CA THR A 546 -2.94 24.88 -24.89
C THR A 546 -3.89 23.82 -25.42
N VAL A 547 -5.18 23.93 -25.08
CA VAL A 547 -6.25 23.05 -25.58
C VAL A 547 -6.34 23.12 -27.11
N ASN A 548 -6.31 24.32 -27.69
CA ASN A 548 -6.39 24.48 -29.14
C ASN A 548 -5.13 23.97 -29.87
N TYR A 549 -3.94 24.07 -29.27
CA TYR A 549 -2.73 23.45 -29.80
C TYR A 549 -2.79 21.92 -29.79
N LEU A 550 -3.26 21.32 -28.68
CA LEU A 550 -3.46 19.87 -28.56
C LEU A 550 -4.44 19.36 -29.64
N ARG A 551 -5.58 20.05 -29.84
CA ARG A 551 -6.53 19.75 -30.92
C ARG A 551 -5.90 19.88 -32.31
N GLN A 552 -5.14 20.95 -32.56
CA GLN A 552 -4.40 21.16 -33.82
C GLN A 552 -3.41 20.01 -34.09
N ALA A 553 -2.74 19.52 -33.04
CA ALA A 553 -1.84 18.37 -33.06
C ALA A 553 -2.56 17.00 -33.08
N GLY A 554 -3.90 16.97 -33.18
CA GLY A 554 -4.69 15.74 -33.32
C GLY A 554 -5.07 15.04 -32.02
N VAL A 555 -4.73 15.60 -30.85
CA VAL A 555 -4.98 14.99 -29.55
C VAL A 555 -6.45 15.16 -29.13
N ASN A 556 -7.05 14.10 -28.59
CA ASN A 556 -8.42 14.12 -28.07
C ASN A 556 -8.45 14.79 -26.68
N VAL A 557 -8.70 16.11 -26.65
CA VAL A 557 -8.76 16.92 -25.43
C VAL A 557 -10.13 17.57 -25.20
N GLU A 558 -10.74 17.19 -24.08
CA GLU A 558 -11.88 17.86 -23.46
C GLU A 558 -11.38 19.04 -22.60
N HIS A 559 -12.16 20.11 -22.53
CA HIS A 559 -11.84 21.29 -21.73
C HIS A 559 -13.08 21.73 -20.97
N VAL A 560 -12.95 21.85 -19.65
CA VAL A 560 -14.02 22.27 -18.74
C VAL A 560 -13.55 23.54 -18.03
N ASN A 561 -14.24 24.65 -18.29
CA ASN A 561 -14.18 25.80 -17.40
C ASN A 561 -15.21 25.57 -16.28
N LEU A 562 -14.80 25.71 -15.02
CA LEU A 562 -15.69 25.42 -13.88
C LEU A 562 -16.95 26.31 -13.86
N GLY A 563 -16.81 27.60 -14.20
CA GLY A 563 -17.93 28.52 -14.28
C GLY A 563 -18.98 28.15 -15.35
N ASP A 564 -18.59 27.53 -16.45
CA ASP A 564 -19.52 27.09 -17.52
C ASP A 564 -20.43 25.93 -17.06
N ILE A 565 -20.03 25.20 -16.01
CA ILE A 565 -20.79 24.08 -15.41
C ILE A 565 -21.44 24.46 -14.07
N GLY A 566 -21.42 25.73 -13.69
CA GLY A 566 -22.03 26.24 -12.44
C GLY A 566 -21.16 26.10 -11.18
N VAL A 567 -19.89 25.69 -11.33
CA VAL A 567 -18.93 25.54 -10.22
C VAL A 567 -18.14 26.85 -10.12
N HIS A 568 -18.45 27.65 -9.10
CA HIS A 568 -18.01 29.04 -8.99
C HIS A 568 -17.13 29.32 -7.77
N GLY A 569 -16.35 30.41 -7.84
CA GLY A 569 -15.61 30.97 -6.71
C GLY A 569 -14.26 30.31 -6.41
N ASN A 570 -13.71 29.55 -7.37
CA ASN A 570 -12.44 28.84 -7.23
C ASN A 570 -11.26 29.65 -7.81
N ALA A 571 -10.13 29.75 -7.09
CA ALA A 571 -8.89 30.29 -7.65
C ALA A 571 -8.00 29.17 -8.25
N HIS A 572 -6.74 29.49 -8.55
CA HIS A 572 -5.74 28.56 -9.13
C HIS A 572 -5.54 27.26 -8.32
N MET A 573 -5.83 27.29 -7.02
CA MET A 573 -5.69 26.17 -6.10
C MET A 573 -7.05 25.47 -5.89
N MET A 574 -7.80 25.22 -6.97
CA MET A 574 -9.20 24.79 -6.95
C MET A 574 -9.49 23.56 -6.04
N PHE A 575 -8.52 22.67 -5.86
CA PHE A 575 -8.60 21.49 -4.98
C PHE A 575 -8.39 21.79 -3.48
N MET A 576 -7.97 23.00 -3.12
CA MET A 576 -7.86 23.51 -1.75
C MET A 576 -9.06 24.39 -1.34
N GLU A 577 -9.97 24.69 -2.28
CA GLU A 577 -11.12 25.55 -2.05
C GLU A 577 -12.25 24.82 -1.32
N ARG A 578 -13.23 25.55 -0.76
CA ARG A 578 -14.28 24.97 0.10
C ARG A 578 -15.23 23.99 -0.60
N ASN A 579 -15.40 24.11 -1.91
CA ASN A 579 -16.18 23.19 -2.76
C ASN A 579 -15.29 22.19 -3.51
N ASN A 580 -14.06 21.91 -3.06
CA ASN A 580 -13.14 20.97 -3.72
C ASN A 580 -13.76 19.58 -4.02
N ILE A 581 -14.71 19.12 -3.19
CA ILE A 581 -15.43 17.85 -3.38
C ILE A 581 -16.25 17.84 -4.67
N GLU A 582 -16.92 18.95 -5.02
CA GLU A 582 -17.72 19.08 -6.25
C GLU A 582 -16.84 18.94 -7.50
N ILE A 583 -15.66 19.55 -7.46
CA ILE A 583 -14.65 19.45 -8.52
C ILE A 583 -14.08 18.02 -8.59
N ALA A 584 -13.80 17.41 -7.44
CA ALA A 584 -13.30 16.04 -7.37
C ALA A 584 -14.32 15.02 -7.91
N GLU A 585 -15.61 15.18 -7.60
CA GLU A 585 -16.70 14.35 -8.12
C GLU A 585 -16.85 14.49 -9.64
N MET A 586 -16.74 15.72 -10.17
CA MET A 586 -16.74 15.98 -11.62
C MET A 586 -15.57 15.26 -12.32
N ILE A 587 -14.35 15.38 -11.78
CA ILE A 587 -13.15 14.73 -12.31
C ILE A 587 -13.29 13.20 -12.24
N GLN A 588 -13.72 12.65 -11.10
CA GLN A 588 -13.97 11.20 -10.95
C GLN A 588 -15.02 10.70 -11.94
N GLY A 589 -16.09 11.47 -12.17
CA GLY A 589 -17.11 11.17 -13.16
C GLY A 589 -16.58 11.13 -14.59
N TRP A 590 -15.61 11.99 -14.95
CA TRP A 590 -14.92 11.93 -16.23
C TRP A 590 -13.97 10.72 -16.33
N ILE A 591 -13.15 10.47 -15.29
CA ILE A 591 -12.24 9.32 -15.25
C ILE A 591 -13.00 8.00 -15.39
N ALA A 592 -14.14 7.83 -14.71
CA ALA A 592 -14.98 6.64 -14.80
C ALA A 592 -15.57 6.42 -16.22
N LYS A 593 -16.02 7.48 -16.88
CA LYS A 593 -16.51 7.44 -18.28
C LYS A 593 -15.41 7.09 -19.28
N THR A 594 -14.17 7.53 -19.01
CA THR A 594 -13.01 7.28 -19.87
C THR A 594 -12.38 5.90 -19.60
N SER A 595 -12.58 5.33 -18.42
CA SER A 595 -12.10 4.00 -18.04
C SER A 595 -12.91 2.84 -18.63
N THR A 596 -14.14 3.10 -19.09
CA THR A 596 -15.04 2.11 -19.72
C THR A 596 -14.97 2.11 -21.25
N ARG A 597 -14.13 2.95 -21.84
CA ARG A 597 -13.78 2.98 -23.27
C ARG A 597 -12.41 2.33 -23.50
#